data_AF-A0A349TAN5-F1
#
_entry.id   AF-A0A349TAN5-F1
#
_cell.length_a   1.000
_cell.length_b   1.000
_cell.length_c   1.000
_cell.angle_alpha   90.00
_cell.angle_beta   90.00
_cell.angle_gamma   90.00
#
_symmetry.space_group_name_H-M   'P 1'
#
loop_
_entity.id
_entity.type
_entity.pdbx_description
1 polymer ?
#
loop_
_entity_poly.entity_id
_entity_poly.type
_entity_poly.pdbx_seq_one_letter_code
_entity_poly.pdbx_strand_id
1 'polypeptide(L)' 'MESLPSFIFASEADLLALTGAAFLLLAIIALVADRVRMKRKRLERVGWMPWTAIFLACMIIGGGLLALSLPQVIAEQL' A
#
# COMPACT_ATOMS: atom_id res chain seq x y z
N MET A 1 10.86 -13.14 17.75
CA MET A 1 9.61 -13.54 17.07
C MET A 1 8.49 -13.56 18.11
N GLU A 2 8.13 -12.38 18.64
CA GLU A 2 7.13 -12.23 19.71
C GLU A 2 6.26 -11.00 19.41
N SER A 3 5.53 -11.03 18.30
CA SER A 3 4.57 -9.98 17.92
C SER A 3 3.13 -10.51 17.80
N LEU A 4 2.87 -11.73 18.28
CA LEU A 4 1.65 -12.48 17.98
C LEU A 4 0.53 -12.52 19.07
N PRO A 5 0.47 -11.66 20.12
CA PRO A 5 -0.75 -11.62 20.95
C PRO A 5 -1.76 -10.54 20.54
N SER A 6 -1.37 -9.51 19.77
CA SER A 6 -2.30 -8.40 19.44
C SER A 6 -3.19 -8.68 18.22
N PHE A 7 -2.76 -9.55 17.30
CA PHE A 7 -3.51 -9.82 16.06
C PHE A 7 -4.74 -10.73 16.24
N ILE A 8 -4.84 -11.45 17.36
CA ILE A 8 -5.97 -12.35 17.63
C ILE A 8 -7.21 -11.58 18.14
N PHE A 9 -7.05 -10.33 18.58
CA PHE A 9 -8.13 -9.44 19.03
C PHE A 9 -8.48 -8.31 18.05
N ALA A 10 -7.80 -8.22 16.90
CA ALA A 10 -8.05 -7.18 15.92
C ALA A 10 -9.35 -7.49 15.14
N SER A 11 -10.29 -6.56 15.17
CA SER A 11 -11.53 -6.59 14.37
C SER A 11 -11.22 -6.76 12.88
N GLU A 12 -12.15 -7.32 12.09
CA GLU A 12 -11.96 -7.49 10.63
C GLU A 12 -11.58 -6.15 9.95
N ALA A 13 -12.07 -5.03 10.52
CA ALA A 13 -11.76 -3.68 10.08
C ALA A 13 -10.27 -3.30 10.28
N ASP A 14 -9.64 -3.72 11.37
CA ASP A 14 -8.22 -3.46 11.65
C ASP A 14 -7.30 -4.24 10.70
N LEU A 15 -7.67 -5.48 10.36
CA LEU A 15 -6.98 -6.28 9.35
C LEU A 15 -7.03 -5.61 7.96
N LEU A 16 -8.20 -5.07 7.59
CA LEU A 16 -8.38 -4.32 6.34
C LEU A 16 -7.60 -3.00 6.33
N ALA A 17 -7.56 -2.29 7.47
CA ALA A 17 -6.77 -1.07 7.60
C ALA A 17 -5.26 -1.35 7.47
N LEU A 18 -4.75 -2.40 8.11
CA LEU A 18 -3.34 -2.78 8.05
C LEU A 18 -2.91 -3.23 6.64
N THR A 19 -3.75 -4.04 5.98
CA THR A 19 -3.49 -4.47 4.60
C THR A 19 -3.55 -3.28 3.63
N GLY A 20 -4.52 -2.39 3.76
CA GLY A 20 -4.59 -1.13 3.01
C GLY A 20 -3.35 -0.25 3.20
N ALA A 21 -2.87 -0.11 4.43
CA ALA A 21 -1.65 0.62 4.76
C ALA A 21 -0.39 -0.04 4.14
N ALA A 22 -0.30 -1.38 4.13
CA ALA A 22 0.78 -2.10 3.47
C ALA A 22 0.78 -1.86 1.95
N PHE A 23 -0.38 -1.85 1.31
CA PHE A 23 -0.50 -1.51 -0.11
C PHE A 23 -0.13 -0.05 -0.41
N LEU A 24 -0.47 0.89 0.47
CA LEU A 24 -0.02 2.28 0.33
C LEU A 24 1.50 2.41 0.45
N LEU A 25 2.13 1.72 1.40
CA LEU A 25 3.60 1.69 1.51
C LEU A 25 4.24 1.14 0.23
N LEU A 26 3.70 0.06 -0.33
CA LEU A 26 4.14 -0.49 -1.61
C LEU A 26 3.97 0.52 -2.77
N ALA A 27 2.86 1.26 -2.80
CA ALA A 27 2.65 2.32 -3.79
C ALA A 27 3.72 3.42 -3.67
N ILE A 28 4.05 3.87 -2.46
CA ILE A 28 5.10 4.87 -2.23
C ILE A 28 6.46 4.33 -2.70
N ILE A 29 6.78 3.07 -2.39
CA ILE A 29 8.03 2.43 -2.84
C ILE A 29 8.08 2.38 -4.37
N ALA A 30 6.98 2.03 -5.04
CA ALA A 30 6.89 2.02 -6.50
C ALA A 30 7.11 3.42 -7.10
N LEU A 31 6.54 4.46 -6.48
CA LEU A 31 6.73 5.86 -6.89
C LEU A 31 8.19 6.31 -6.74
N VAL A 32 8.84 5.94 -5.63
CA VAL A 32 10.26 6.24 -5.40
C VAL A 32 11.14 5.49 -6.38
N ALA A 33 10.85 4.22 -6.67
CA ALA A 33 11.57 3.42 -7.66
C ALA A 33 11.47 4.03 -9.08
N ASP A 34 10.29 4.54 -9.45
CA ASP A 34 10.10 5.25 -10.72
C ASP A 34 10.90 6.56 -10.77
N ARG A 35 10.88 7.36 -9.69
CA ARG A 35 11.69 8.58 -9.56
C ARG A 35 13.20 8.30 -9.65
N VAL A 36 13.65 7.21 -9.03
CA VAL A 36 15.06 6.75 -9.11
C VAL A 36 15.38 6.29 -10.53
N ARG A 37 14.46 5.60 -11.21
CA ARG A 37 14.62 5.20 -12.61
C ARG A 37 14.76 6.42 -13.53
N MET A 38 13.95 7.47 -13.35
CA MET A 38 14.02 8.69 -14.16
C MET A 38 15.34 9.46 -14.02
N LYS A 39 16.02 9.33 -12.88
CA LYS A 39 17.37 9.91 -12.70
C LYS A 39 18.49 9.11 -13.37
N ARG A 40 18.23 7.91 -13.90
CA ARG A 40 19.25 7.07 -14.56
C ARG A 40 19.39 7.44 -16.04
N LYS A 41 20.62 7.73 -16.46
CA LYS A 41 21.02 8.20 -17.81
C LYS A 41 20.76 7.23 -18.96
N ARG A 42 20.35 5.99 -18.69
CA ARG A 42 20.05 4.93 -19.68
C ARG A 42 18.73 4.25 -19.34
N LEU A 43 17.62 4.95 -19.55
CA LEU A 43 16.25 4.41 -19.41
C LEU A 43 15.98 3.25 -20.37
N GLU A 44 16.67 3.25 -21.50
CA GLU A 44 16.59 2.32 -22.63
C GLU A 44 16.96 0.87 -22.28
N ARG A 45 17.77 0.67 -21.23
CA ARG A 45 18.25 -0.66 -20.79
C ARG A 45 17.44 -1.24 -19.63
N VAL A 46 16.64 -0.43 -18.95
CA VAL A 46 15.79 -0.85 -17.84
C VAL A 46 14.46 -1.22 -18.47
N GLY A 47 14.36 -2.44 -18.99
CA GLY A 47 13.23 -2.92 -19.79
C GLY A 47 11.88 -2.52 -19.20
N TRP A 48 10.97 -2.07 -20.09
CA TRP A 48 9.49 -2.07 -20.10
C TRP A 48 8.64 -2.18 -18.81
N MET A 49 9.19 -2.03 -17.61
CA MET A 49 8.45 -2.20 -16.37
C MET A 49 7.55 -0.98 -16.17
N PRO A 50 6.21 -1.14 -16.13
CA PRO A 50 5.27 -0.04 -16.05
C PRO A 50 5.07 0.34 -14.57
N TRP A 51 6.09 0.95 -13.95
CA TRP A 51 6.04 1.37 -12.55
C TRP A 51 4.86 2.28 -12.24
N THR A 52 4.45 3.14 -13.18
CA THR A 52 3.24 3.95 -13.07
C THR A 52 1.97 3.11 -12.98
N ALA A 53 1.88 2.01 -13.75
CA ALA A 53 0.72 1.11 -13.68
C ALA A 53 0.68 0.32 -12.37
N ILE A 54 1.84 -0.12 -11.88
CA ILE A 54 1.97 -0.78 -10.56
C ILE A 54 1.58 0.20 -9.45
N PHE A 55 2.07 1.44 -9.50
CA PHE A 55 1.69 2.50 -8.58
C PHE A 55 0.17 2.73 -8.59
N LEU A 56 -0.43 2.90 -9.78
CA LEU A 56 -1.87 3.11 -9.92
C LEU A 56 -2.67 1.94 -9.35
N ALA A 57 -2.29 0.70 -9.68
CA ALA A 57 -2.96 -0.49 -9.18
C ALA A 57 -2.89 -0.59 -7.64
N CYS A 58 -1.70 -0.39 -7.06
CA CYS A 58 -1.53 -0.39 -5.61
C CYS A 58 -2.29 0.75 -4.93
N MET A 59 -2.34 1.93 -5.54
CA MET A 59 -3.05 3.08 -4.96
C MET A 59 -4.58 2.92 -5.03
N ILE A 60 -5.11 2.34 -6.11
CA ILE A 60 -6.53 2.01 -6.24
C ILE A 60 -6.93 0.93 -5.24
N ILE A 61 -6.15 -0.16 -5.14
CA ILE A 61 -6.44 -1.26 -4.21
C ILE A 61 -6.30 -0.79 -2.76
N GLY A 62 -5.15 -0.21 -2.40
CA GLY A 62 -4.88 0.25 -1.04
C GLY A 62 -5.78 1.41 -0.61
N GLY A 63 -6.00 2.38 -1.50
CA GLY A 63 -6.93 3.48 -1.27
C GLY A 63 -8.37 3.01 -1.14
N GLY A 64 -8.80 2.04 -1.95
CA GLY A 64 -10.13 1.42 -1.84
C GLY A 64 -10.31 0.67 -0.52
N LEU A 65 -9.34 -0.15 -0.12
CA LEU A 65 -9.35 -0.86 1.16
C LEU A 65 -9.40 0.10 2.36
N LEU A 66 -8.64 1.20 2.31
CA LEU A 66 -8.68 2.22 3.35
C LEU A 66 -10.00 2.98 3.37
N ALA A 67 -10.56 3.34 2.21
CA ALA A 67 -11.85 4.03 2.14
C ALA A 67 -13.00 3.18 2.72
N LEU A 68 -12.93 1.86 2.60
CA LEU A 68 -13.92 0.94 3.16
C LEU A 68 -13.70 0.68 4.65
N SER A 69 -12.45 0.58 5.11
CA SER A 69 -12.13 0.28 6.51
C SER A 69 -12.14 1.50 7.43
N LEU A 70 -11.70 2.68 6.98
CA LEU A 70 -11.67 3.91 7.79
C LEU A 70 -13.01 4.21 8.49
N PRO A 71 -14.15 4.25 7.80
CA PRO A 71 -15.42 4.56 8.45
C PRO A 71 -15.82 3.50 9.48
N GLN A 72 -15.45 2.23 9.26
CA GLN A 72 -15.75 1.15 10.20
C GLN A 72 -14.87 1.26 11.46
N VAL A 73 -13.56 1.47 11.29
CA VAL A 73 -12.62 1.67 12.42
C VAL A 73 -12.97 2.93 13.22
N ILE A 74 -13.39 4.01 12.56
CA ILE A 74 -13.83 5.24 13.22
C ILE A 74 -15.16 5.02 13.96
N ALA A 75 -16.09 4.28 13.37
CA ALA A 75 -17.37 3.96 14.01
C ALA A 75 -17.22 3.02 15.22
N GLU A 76 -16.25 2.11 15.24
CA GLU A 76 -15.97 1.26 16.42
C GLU A 76 -15.44 2.05 17.63
N GLN A 77 -14.93 3.28 17.42
CA GLN A 77 -14.39 4.12 18.49
C GLN A 77 -15.39 5.17 19.03
N LEU A 78 -16.58 5.28 18.44
CA LEU A 78 -17.66 6.21 18.82
C LEU A 78 -18.77 5.52 19.60
#